data_AF-A0A386C937-F1
#
_entry.id   AF-A0A386C937-F1
#
_cell.length_a   1.000
_cell.length_b   1.000
_cell.length_c   1.000
_cell.angle_alpha   90.00
_cell.angle_beta   90.00
_cell.angle_gamma   90.00
#
_symmetry.space_group_name_H-M   'P 1'
#
loop_
_entity.id
_entity.type
_entity.pdbx_description
1 polymer ?
#
loop_
_entity_poly.entity_id
_entity_poly.type
_entity_poly.pdbx_seq_one_letter_code
_entity_poly.pdbx_strand_id
1 'polypeptide(L)'
;MQTTHDAVELVASPGCEIGENPLWHQDMAKLFFVDIPTGTVYAYDPARQDCSVFNRTRITGGFTLQQDGSLLLFQDGRIATLALDGTLRQVASDQCLANERFNDVIADPEGRVFAGTMGGNGRICASASTAPSRKWRTGS
;
A
#
# COMPACT_ATOMS: atom_id res chain seq x y z
N MET A 1 16.13 17.98 33.90
CA MET A 1 15.15 17.70 32.83
C MET A 1 15.22 16.21 32.56
N GLN A 2 14.13 15.47 32.80
CA GLN A 2 14.07 14.04 32.54
C GLN A 2 13.70 13.86 31.06
N THR A 3 14.62 13.31 30.26
CA THR A 3 14.34 12.93 28.88
C THR A 3 13.40 11.74 28.92
N THR A 4 12.13 11.91 28.56
CA THR A 4 11.25 10.78 28.26
C THR A 4 11.77 10.15 26.97
N HIS A 5 12.38 8.98 27.07
CA HIS A 5 12.61 8.16 25.90
C HIS A 5 11.24 7.69 25.39
N ASP A 6 10.93 7.98 24.13
CA ASP A 6 9.76 7.42 23.46
C ASP A 6 9.91 5.90 23.48
N ALA A 7 9.09 5.23 24.30
CA ALA A 7 9.08 3.78 24.38
C ALA A 7 8.55 3.23 23.06
N VAL A 8 9.32 2.36 22.40
CA VAL A 8 8.86 1.63 21.21
C VAL A 8 7.97 0.49 21.67
N GLU A 9 6.74 0.44 21.16
CA GLU A 9 5.75 -0.59 21.45
C GLU A 9 5.45 -1.42 20.20
N LEU A 10 5.36 -2.76 20.37
CA LEU A 10 4.89 -3.66 19.31
C LEU A 10 3.35 -3.62 19.26
N VAL A 11 2.81 -2.98 18.23
CA VAL A 11 1.34 -2.81 18.08
C VAL A 11 0.66 -3.93 17.30
N ALA A 12 1.40 -4.64 16.44
CA ALA A 12 0.87 -5.73 15.62
C ALA A 12 1.99 -6.70 15.22
N SER A 13 1.70 -8.01 15.22
CA SER A 13 2.62 -9.06 14.75
C SER A 13 1.86 -10.15 13.99
N PRO A 14 1.24 -9.84 12.83
CA PRO A 14 0.44 -10.81 12.09
C PRO A 14 1.28 -11.90 11.38
N GLY A 15 2.60 -11.87 11.51
CA GLY A 15 3.50 -12.85 10.90
C GLY A 15 3.77 -12.61 9.41
N CYS A 16 3.91 -11.34 9.00
CA CYS A 16 4.27 -11.00 7.61
C CYS A 16 5.62 -11.61 7.22
N GLU A 17 5.74 -12.03 5.96
CA GLU A 17 7.03 -12.34 5.38
C GLU A 17 7.79 -11.03 5.10
N ILE A 18 7.12 -10.07 4.45
CA ILE A 18 7.65 -8.73 4.18
C ILE A 18 6.51 -7.73 4.35
N GLY A 19 6.34 -7.24 5.58
CA GLY A 19 5.37 -6.19 5.90
C GLY A 19 5.90 -4.82 5.47
N GLU A 20 5.16 -4.13 4.60
CA GLU A 20 5.58 -2.87 3.97
C GLU A 20 4.40 -1.93 3.71
N ASN A 21 4.75 -0.73 3.26
CA ASN A 21 3.82 0.33 2.84
C ASN A 21 2.76 0.69 3.91
N PRO A 22 3.20 1.10 5.12
CA PRO A 22 2.29 1.59 6.15
C PRO A 22 1.59 2.88 5.68
N LEU A 23 0.26 2.87 5.70
CA LEU A 23 -0.58 3.99 5.26
C LEU A 23 -1.75 4.19 6.22
N TRP A 24 -1.91 5.41 6.72
CA TRP A 24 -3.05 5.76 7.59
C TRP A 24 -4.29 6.08 6.76
N HIS A 25 -5.36 5.32 6.95
CA HIS A 25 -6.67 5.58 6.36
C HIS A 25 -7.48 6.47 7.31
N GLN A 26 -7.63 7.75 6.96
CA GLN A 26 -8.27 8.75 7.82
C GLN A 26 -9.73 8.41 8.14
N ASP A 27 -10.54 8.06 7.13
CA ASP A 27 -11.98 7.81 7.37
C ASP A 27 -12.26 6.55 8.20
N MET A 28 -11.41 5.54 8.07
CA MET A 28 -11.52 4.30 8.85
C MET A 28 -10.80 4.38 10.20
N ALA A 29 -9.98 5.41 10.42
CA ALA A 29 -9.07 5.54 11.56
C ALA A 29 -8.22 4.28 11.79
N LYS A 30 -7.64 3.74 10.72
CA LYS A 30 -6.85 2.50 10.74
C LYS A 30 -5.56 2.64 9.98
N LEU A 31 -4.53 1.92 10.43
CA LEU A 31 -3.27 1.77 9.72
C LEU A 31 -3.36 0.56 8.80
N PHE A 32 -3.24 0.79 7.50
CA PHE A 32 -3.16 -0.25 6.48
C PHE A 32 -1.70 -0.54 6.14
N PHE A 33 -1.40 -1.79 5.83
CA PHE A 33 -0.09 -2.22 5.34
C PHE A 33 -0.24 -3.54 4.58
N VAL A 34 0.74 -3.91 3.77
CA VAL A 34 0.69 -5.14 2.96
C VAL A 34 1.83 -6.07 3.32
N ASP A 35 1.54 -7.37 3.32
CA ASP A 35 2.56 -8.41 3.23
C ASP A 35 2.83 -8.74 1.76
N ILE A 36 3.96 -8.26 1.24
CA ILE A 36 4.24 -8.22 -0.21
C ILE A 36 4.12 -9.61 -0.88
N PRO A 37 4.78 -10.68 -0.38
CA PRO A 37 4.78 -11.98 -1.06
C PRO A 37 3.39 -12.63 -1.09
N THR A 38 2.64 -12.50 0.00
CA THR A 38 1.30 -13.11 0.11
C THR A 38 0.20 -12.23 -0.49
N GLY A 39 0.45 -10.94 -0.68
CA GLY A 39 -0.56 -9.97 -1.13
C GLY A 39 -1.65 -9.70 -0.09
N THR A 40 -1.38 -9.98 1.19
CA THR A 40 -2.34 -9.80 2.27
C THR A 40 -2.30 -8.36 2.74
N VAL A 41 -3.42 -7.65 2.60
CA VAL A 41 -3.59 -6.30 3.13
C VAL A 41 -4.14 -6.42 4.54
N TYR A 42 -3.41 -5.87 5.50
CA TYR A 42 -3.79 -5.80 6.90
C TYR A 42 -4.34 -4.43 7.25
N ALA A 43 -5.21 -4.38 8.26
CA ALA A 43 -5.69 -3.16 8.88
C ALA A 43 -5.56 -3.27 10.41
N TYR A 44 -4.76 -2.38 10.99
CA TYR A 44 -4.60 -2.21 12.43
C TYR A 44 -5.50 -1.09 12.94
N ASP A 45 -6.29 -1.41 13.96
CA ASP A 45 -7.19 -0.51 14.66
C ASP A 45 -6.59 -0.12 16.01
N PRO A 46 -6.07 1.10 16.18
CA PRO A 46 -5.44 1.52 17.44
C PRO A 46 -6.44 1.66 18.58
N ALA A 47 -7.72 1.90 18.30
CA ALA A 47 -8.75 2.00 19.34
C ALA A 47 -9.09 0.63 19.93
N ARG A 48 -8.96 -0.44 19.13
CA ARG A 48 -9.19 -1.83 19.54
C ARG A 48 -7.91 -2.61 19.85
N GLN A 49 -6.75 -2.03 19.54
CA GLN A 49 -5.44 -2.69 19.56
C GLN A 49 -5.47 -4.04 18.80
N ASP A 50 -6.15 -4.05 17.65
CA ASP A 50 -6.40 -5.26 16.89
C ASP A 50 -5.87 -5.14 15.46
N CYS A 51 -5.30 -6.22 14.94
CA CYS A 51 -4.79 -6.29 13.58
C CYS A 51 -5.52 -7.40 12.83
N SER A 52 -6.22 -7.03 11.77
CA SER A 52 -7.07 -7.94 11.01
C SER A 52 -6.66 -7.97 9.53
N VAL A 53 -6.97 -9.07 8.86
CA VAL A 53 -6.87 -9.16 7.40
C VAL A 53 -8.01 -8.36 6.79
N PHE A 54 -7.69 -7.32 6.06
CA PHE A 54 -8.66 -6.53 5.30
C PHE A 54 -8.98 -7.21 3.97
N ASN A 55 -7.97 -7.68 3.24
CA ASN A 55 -8.17 -8.45 2.01
C ASN A 55 -6.96 -9.33 1.67
N ARG A 56 -7.17 -10.37 0.85
CA ARG A 56 -6.09 -11.20 0.28
C ARG A 56 -6.15 -11.08 -1.23
N THR A 57 -5.06 -10.60 -1.81
CA THR A 57 -5.00 -10.33 -3.24
C THR A 57 -3.97 -11.23 -3.91
N ARG A 58 -2.92 -10.64 -4.47
CA ARG A 58 -1.74 -11.28 -5.04
C ARG A 58 -0.52 -10.46 -4.69
N ILE A 59 0.67 -10.91 -5.09
CA ILE A 59 1.91 -10.16 -4.87
C ILE A 59 1.70 -8.67 -5.18
N THR A 60 1.84 -7.84 -4.15
CA THR A 60 1.53 -6.41 -4.18
C THR A 60 2.69 -5.67 -3.55
N GLY A 61 3.39 -4.84 -4.33
CA GLY A 61 4.52 -4.06 -3.83
C GLY A 61 4.09 -2.95 -2.89
N GLY A 62 2.95 -2.32 -3.20
CA GLY A 62 2.36 -1.27 -2.39
C GLY A 62 1.03 -0.79 -2.95
N PHE A 63 0.48 0.22 -2.30
CA PHE A 63 -0.78 0.83 -2.65
C PHE A 63 -0.82 2.31 -2.27
N THR A 64 -1.80 3.02 -2.82
CA THR A 64 -2.11 4.41 -2.46
C THR A 64 -3.58 4.54 -2.09
N LEU A 65 -3.91 5.56 -1.29
CA LEU A 65 -5.29 5.85 -0.89
C LEU A 65 -5.99 6.71 -1.95
N GLN A 66 -7.16 6.26 -2.39
CA GLN A 66 -8.02 6.94 -3.35
C GLN A 66 -9.02 7.88 -2.65
N GLN A 67 -9.65 8.80 -3.41
CA GLN A 67 -10.38 9.93 -2.84
C GLN A 67 -11.70 9.46 -2.19
N ASP A 68 -12.20 8.33 -2.68
CA ASP A 68 -13.36 7.61 -2.18
C ASP A 68 -13.01 6.62 -1.04
N GLY A 69 -11.75 6.62 -0.56
CA GLY A 69 -11.24 5.71 0.45
C GLY A 69 -10.81 4.34 -0.10
N SER A 70 -11.00 4.05 -1.39
CA SER A 70 -10.49 2.80 -1.97
C SER A 70 -8.96 2.78 -2.02
N LEU A 71 -8.35 1.60 -2.12
CA LEU A 71 -6.91 1.45 -2.30
C LEU A 71 -6.59 1.20 -3.77
N LEU A 72 -5.60 1.90 -4.33
CA LEU A 72 -5.06 1.57 -5.66
C LEU A 72 -3.80 0.73 -5.47
N LEU A 73 -3.92 -0.56 -5.75
CA LEU A 73 -2.90 -1.59 -5.55
C LEU A 73 -1.99 -1.69 -6.77
N PHE A 74 -0.69 -1.77 -6.51
CA PHE A 74 0.36 -2.00 -7.51
C PHE A 74 0.88 -3.42 -7.34
N GLN A 75 0.30 -4.29 -8.15
CA GLN A 75 0.49 -5.74 -8.09
C GLN A 75 1.48 -6.19 -9.15
N ASP A 76 1.97 -7.43 -9.06
CA ASP A 76 2.90 -8.01 -10.04
C ASP A 76 2.39 -7.90 -11.51
N GLY A 77 2.81 -6.87 -12.23
CA GLY A 77 2.37 -6.53 -13.58
C GLY A 77 0.96 -5.93 -13.74
N ARG A 78 0.24 -5.61 -12.65
CA ARG A 78 -1.16 -5.12 -12.69
C ARG A 78 -1.41 -3.96 -11.74
N ILE A 79 -2.39 -3.13 -12.09
CA ILE A 79 -2.94 -2.11 -11.21
C ILE A 79 -4.41 -2.42 -10.97
N ALA A 80 -4.87 -2.39 -9.72
CA ALA A 80 -6.25 -2.67 -9.34
C ALA A 80 -6.75 -1.74 -8.24
N THR A 81 -8.03 -1.40 -8.25
CA THR A 81 -8.70 -0.75 -7.11
C THR A 81 -9.27 -1.80 -6.18
N LEU A 82 -9.09 -1.63 -4.87
CA LEU A 82 -9.73 -2.39 -3.81
C LEU A 82 -10.66 -1.46 -3.01
N ALA A 83 -11.96 -1.65 -3.16
CA ALA A 83 -12.98 -0.89 -2.45
C ALA A 83 -13.10 -1.32 -0.99
N LEU A 84 -13.73 -0.47 -0.17
CA LEU A 84 -13.90 -0.70 1.28
C LEU A 84 -14.78 -1.91 1.62
N ASP A 85 -15.63 -2.33 0.70
CA ASP A 85 -16.43 -3.57 0.81
C ASP A 85 -15.65 -4.83 0.41
N GLY A 86 -14.38 -4.69 0.04
CA GLY A 86 -13.52 -5.78 -0.42
C GLY A 86 -13.57 -6.05 -1.92
N THR A 87 -14.37 -5.30 -2.69
CA THR A 87 -14.47 -5.47 -4.15
C THR A 87 -13.16 -5.09 -4.82
N LEU A 88 -12.57 -6.04 -5.57
CA LEU A 88 -11.36 -5.83 -6.37
C LEU A 88 -11.71 -5.62 -7.84
N ARG A 89 -11.21 -4.54 -8.45
CA ARG A 89 -11.40 -4.24 -9.87
C ARG A 89 -10.08 -3.89 -10.53
N GLN A 90 -9.72 -4.62 -11.59
CA GLN A 90 -8.53 -4.31 -12.38
C GLN A 90 -8.68 -2.97 -13.10
N VAL A 91 -7.63 -2.16 -13.08
CA VAL A 91 -7.51 -0.87 -13.77
C VAL A 91 -6.62 -1.00 -14.99
N ALA A 92 -5.47 -1.68 -14.85
CA ALA A 92 -4.52 -1.90 -15.93
C ALA A 92 -3.78 -3.24 -15.76
N SER A 93 -3.31 -3.80 -16.88
CA SER A 93 -2.45 -4.99 -16.94
C SER A 93 -1.18 -4.69 -17.74
N ASP A 94 -0.22 -5.62 -17.69
CA ASP A 94 1.01 -5.58 -18.48
C ASP A 94 1.84 -4.32 -18.21
N GLN A 95 1.84 -3.88 -16.94
CA GLN A 95 2.51 -2.66 -16.47
C GLN A 95 3.97 -2.89 -16.04
N CYS A 96 4.43 -4.13 -16.08
CA CYS A 96 5.82 -4.51 -15.81
C CYS A 96 6.30 -5.44 -16.93
N LEU A 97 7.60 -5.41 -17.22
CA LEU A 97 8.21 -6.37 -18.15
C LEU A 97 8.18 -7.78 -17.56
N ALA A 98 8.42 -8.79 -18.39
CA ALA A 98 8.46 -10.18 -17.95
C ALA A 98 9.48 -10.36 -16.81
N ASN A 99 9.03 -10.92 -15.68
CA ASN A 99 9.79 -11.11 -14.43
C ASN A 99 10.10 -9.84 -13.62
N GLU A 100 9.36 -8.75 -13.85
CA GLU A 100 9.37 -7.55 -13.01
C GLU A 100 8.05 -7.41 -12.23
N ARG A 101 8.14 -6.84 -11.03
CA ARG A 101 6.97 -6.44 -10.23
C ARG A 101 7.14 -5.02 -9.70
N PHE A 102 6.05 -4.38 -9.30
CA PHE A 102 6.16 -3.17 -8.49
C PHE A 102 6.82 -3.47 -7.14
N ASN A 103 7.60 -2.52 -6.64
CA ASN A 103 8.17 -2.52 -5.30
C ASN A 103 7.59 -1.37 -4.49
N ASP A 104 8.23 -0.22 -4.47
CA ASP A 104 7.74 0.93 -3.72
C ASP A 104 6.77 1.76 -4.54
N VAL A 105 5.77 2.28 -3.85
CA VAL A 105 4.75 3.15 -4.41
C VAL A 105 4.61 4.37 -3.51
N ILE A 106 4.63 5.55 -4.12
CA ILE A 106 4.39 6.81 -3.43
C ILE A 106 3.46 7.69 -4.25
N ALA A 107 2.50 8.33 -3.59
CA ALA A 107 1.73 9.41 -4.19
C ALA A 107 2.36 10.76 -3.82
N ASP A 108 2.43 11.68 -4.78
CA ASP A 108 2.81 13.06 -4.50
C ASP A 108 1.59 13.90 -4.01
N PRO A 109 1.79 15.14 -3.54
CA PRO A 109 0.70 16.02 -3.11
C PRO A 109 -0.34 16.37 -4.19
N GLU A 110 0.05 16.30 -5.46
CA GLU A 110 -0.87 16.47 -6.60
C GLU A 110 -1.57 15.15 -6.98
N GLY A 111 -1.25 14.08 -6.24
CA GLY A 111 -1.54 12.65 -6.38
C GLY A 111 -1.38 12.10 -7.78
N ARG A 112 -0.24 12.44 -8.37
CA ARG A 112 0.45 11.52 -9.26
C ARG A 112 1.02 10.39 -8.42
N VAL A 113 0.90 9.17 -8.92
CA VAL A 113 1.49 8.00 -8.26
C VAL A 113 2.76 7.62 -8.99
N PHE A 114 3.84 7.43 -8.23
CA PHE A 114 5.12 6.93 -8.70
C PHE A 114 5.31 5.53 -8.14
N ALA A 115 5.50 4.54 -9.03
CA ALA A 115 5.78 3.17 -8.63
C ALA A 115 7.09 2.70 -9.26
N GLY A 116 8.04 2.27 -8.43
CA GLY A 116 9.27 1.63 -8.87
C GLY A 116 9.04 0.17 -9.21
N THR A 117 9.60 -0.34 -10.30
CA THR A 117 9.61 -1.79 -10.58
C THR A 117 10.94 -2.42 -10.17
N MET A 118 10.90 -3.70 -9.78
CA MET A 118 12.09 -4.52 -9.56
C MET A 118 12.02 -5.81 -10.36
N GLY A 119 13.11 -6.15 -11.06
CA GLY A 119 13.31 -7.46 -11.67
C GLY A 119 13.63 -8.55 -10.64
N GLY A 120 13.52 -9.83 -11.03
CA GLY A 120 13.83 -10.98 -10.17
C GLY A 120 15.26 -11.04 -9.59
N ASN A 121 16.15 -10.12 -9.97
CA ASN A 121 17.50 -9.95 -9.41
C ASN A 121 17.68 -8.66 -8.58
N GLY A 122 16.60 -7.97 -8.19
CA GLY A 122 16.64 -6.77 -7.34
C GLY A 122 17.06 -5.48 -8.05
N ARG A 123 16.99 -5.43 -9.39
CA ARG A 123 17.28 -4.22 -10.17
C ARG A 123 16.04 -3.34 -10.30
N ILE A 124 16.19 -2.03 -10.04
CA ILE A 124 15.16 -1.01 -10.26
C ILE A 124 14.99 -0.79 -11.77
N CYS A 125 13.79 -0.95 -12.32
CA CYS A 125 13.58 -0.99 -13.77
C CYS A 125 12.81 0.18 -14.41
N ALA A 126 11.94 0.91 -13.70
CA ALA A 126 11.38 2.19 -14.16
C ALA A 126 10.49 2.82 -13.06
N SER A 127 10.13 4.10 -13.23
CA SER A 127 9.03 4.74 -12.52
C SER A 127 7.81 4.85 -13.45
N ALA A 128 6.66 4.33 -13.02
CA ALA A 128 5.39 4.59 -13.68
C ALA A 128 4.71 5.82 -13.06
N SER A 129 4.28 6.79 -13.87
CA SER A 129 3.42 7.90 -13.42
C SER A 129 2.02 7.74 -14.00
N THR A 130 0.98 7.61 -13.18
CA THR A 130 -0.40 7.79 -13.63
C THR A 130 -0.80 9.27 -13.54
N ALA A 131 -1.39 9.80 -14.61
CA ALA A 131 -1.86 11.18 -14.70
C ALA A 131 -3.01 11.45 -13.70
N PRO A 132 -3.23 12.70 -13.26
CA PRO A 132 -4.09 12.98 -12.12
C PRO A 132 -5.57 12.68 -12.45
N SER A 133 -6.17 11.75 -11.72
CA SER A 133 -7.63 11.70 -11.59
C SER A 133 -8.03 12.37 -10.27
N ARG A 134 -8.13 13.72 -10.33
CA ARG A 134 -8.70 14.62 -9.31
C ARG A 134 -7.89 14.78 -8.03
N LYS A 135 -7.92 16.00 -7.49
CA LYS A 135 -7.08 16.52 -6.41
C LYS A 135 -7.15 15.68 -5.12
N TRP A 136 -6.02 15.53 -4.47
CA TRP A 136 -5.82 14.72 -3.27
C TRP A 136 -5.62 15.59 -2.02
N ARG A 137 -6.04 15.11 -0.84
CA ARG A 137 -5.71 15.76 0.43
C ARG A 137 -4.35 15.25 0.91
N THR A 138 -3.36 16.13 0.97
CA THR A 138 -2.25 15.94 1.91
C THR A 138 -2.78 16.22 3.32
N GLY A 139 -2.55 15.28 4.24
CA GLY A 139 -2.82 15.52 5.65
C GLY A 139 -2.08 16.77 6.12
N SER A 140 -2.85 17.75 6.58
CA SER A 140 -2.42 18.91 7.36
C SER A 140 -2.87 18.71 8.80
#